data_AF-A0A6J6EFM3-F1
#
_entry.id   AF-A0A6J6EFM3-F1
#
_cell.length_a   1.000
_cell.length_b   1.000
_cell.length_c   1.000
_cell.angle_alpha   90.00
_cell.angle_beta   90.00
_cell.angle_gamma   90.00
#
_symmetry.space_group_name_H-M   'P 1'
#
loop_
_entity.id
_entity.type
_entity.pdbx_description
1 polymer ?
#
loop_
_entity_poly.entity_id
_entity_poly.type
_entity_poly.pdbx_seq_one_letter_code
_entity_poly.pdbx_strand_id
1 'polypeptide(L)' 'MTQCVEHFDWNFADLQRVTINALKSAFIPFDQRLEIIEGIIKPGFARIAAE' A
#
# COMPACT_ATOMS: atom_id res chain seq x y z
N MET A 1 -9.29 -7.56 -4.24
CA MET A 1 -9.49 -6.24 -3.63
C MET A 1 -10.75 -5.55 -4.11
N THR A 2 -11.24 -5.82 -5.33
CA THR A 2 -12.48 -5.25 -5.90
C THR A 2 -13.66 -5.28 -4.93
N GLN A 3 -13.96 -6.42 -4.31
CA GLN A 3 -15.05 -6.55 -3.34
C GLN A 3 -14.89 -5.61 -2.12
N CYS A 4 -13.68 -5.43 -1.59
CA CYS A 4 -13.45 -4.50 -0.48
C CYS A 4 -13.64 -3.04 -0.92
N VAL A 5 -13.20 -2.71 -2.14
CA VAL A 5 -13.39 -1.37 -2.70
C VAL A 5 -14.88 -1.08 -2.88
N GLU A 6 -15.63 -2.02 -3.47
CA GLU A 6 -17.07 -1.89 -3.73
C GLU A 6 -17.91 -1.82 -2.45
N HIS A 7 -17.56 -2.59 -1.41
CA HIS A 7 -18.39 -2.70 -0.21
C HIS A 7 -18.00 -1.76 0.93
N PHE A 8 -16.77 -1.21 0.93
CA PHE A 8 -16.29 -0.33 2.00
C PHE A 8 -15.95 1.09 1.52
N ASP A 9 -16.29 1.42 0.27
CA ASP A 9 -16.00 2.71 -0.36
C ASP A 9 -14.52 3.11 -0.26
N TRP A 10 -13.62 2.13 -0.33
CA TRP A 10 -12.18 2.37 -0.20
C TRP A 10 -11.64 3.12 -1.39
N ASN A 11 -10.91 4.20 -1.11
CA ASN A 11 -10.18 4.95 -2.12
C ASN A 11 -8.70 4.51 -2.19
N PHE A 12 -7.92 5.15 -3.06
CA PHE A 12 -6.49 4.84 -3.20
C PHE A 12 -5.68 5.04 -1.91
N ALA A 13 -6.07 5.98 -1.04
CA ALA A 13 -5.39 6.18 0.24
C ALA A 13 -5.63 5.00 1.19
N ASP A 14 -6.85 4.43 1.21
CA ASP A 14 -7.15 3.21 1.96
C ASP A 14 -6.37 2.01 1.44
N LEU A 15 -6.31 1.85 0.11
CA LEU A 15 -5.54 0.80 -0.54
C LEU A 15 -4.04 0.93 -0.22
N GLN A 16 -3.49 2.14 -0.26
CA GLN A 16 -2.10 2.39 0.15
C GLN A 16 -1.88 2.00 1.61
N ARG A 17 -2.80 2.39 2.51
CA ARG A 17 -2.70 2.11 3.94
C ARG A 17 -2.68 0.61 4.23
N VAL A 18 -3.62 -0.17 3.66
CA VAL A 18 -3.66 -1.62 3.89
C VAL A 18 -2.46 -2.33 3.27
N THR A 19 -1.95 -1.85 2.14
CA THR A 19 -0.74 -2.39 1.49
C THR A 19 0.50 -2.17 2.35
N ILE A 20 0.68 -0.96 2.90
CA ILE A 20 1.77 -0.65 3.84
C ILE A 20 1.65 -1.51 5.10
N ASN A 21 0.44 -1.66 5.65
CA ASN A 21 0.21 -2.48 6.84
C ASN A 21 0.53 -3.96 6.59
N ALA A 22 0.15 -4.50 5.43
CA ALA A 22 0.50 -5.86 5.05
C ALA A 22 2.02 -6.06 5.02
N LEU A 23 2.77 -5.12 4.45
CA LEU A 23 4.22 -5.21 4.40
C LEU A 23 4.87 -5.01 5.78
N LYS A 24 4.32 -4.14 6.63
CA LYS A 24 4.76 -4.02 8.04
C LYS A 24 4.58 -5.35 8.80
N SER A 25 3.58 -6.15 8.46
CA SER A 25 3.32 -7.47 9.07
C SER A 25 4.03 -8.63 8.38
N ALA A 26 4.68 -8.42 7.23
CA ALA A 26 5.37 -9.48 6.49
C ALA A 26 6.61 -9.99 7.25
N PHE A 27 6.88 -11.29 7.12
CA PHE A 27 8.03 -11.96 7.74
C PHE A 27 9.29 -11.86 6.88
N ILE A 28 9.66 -10.62 6.53
CA ILE A 28 10.93 -10.29 5.90
C ILE A 28 11.71 -9.32 6.81
N PRO A 29 13.04 -9.20 6.67
CA PRO A 29 13.84 -8.28 7.47
C PRO A 29 13.32 -6.84 7.48
N PHE A 30 13.49 -6.13 8.59
CA PHE A 30 12.96 -4.78 8.77
C PHE A 30 13.38 -3.81 7.66
N ASP A 31 14.66 -3.79 7.30
CA ASP A 31 15.18 -2.87 6.29
C ASP A 31 14.60 -3.15 4.90
N GLN A 32 14.37 -4.42 4.57
CA GLN A 32 13.74 -4.81 3.31
C GLN A 32 12.27 -4.35 3.25
N ARG A 33 11.55 -4.37 4.38
CA ARG A 33 10.20 -3.78 4.44
C ARG A 33 10.26 -2.29 4.15
N LEU A 34 11.21 -1.56 4.76
CA LEU A 34 11.34 -0.12 4.53
C LEU A 34 11.69 0.19 3.07
N GLU A 35 12.62 -0.54 2.47
CA GLU A 35 13.00 -0.37 1.08
C GLU A 35 11.81 -0.53 0.13
N ILE A 36 10.97 -1.56 0.34
CA ILE A 36 9.78 -1.78 -0.48
C ILE A 36 8.69 -0.71 -0.19
N ILE A 37 8.47 -0.33 1.08
CA ILE A 37 7.48 0.70 1.44
C ILE A 37 7.83 2.04 0.79
N GLU A 38 9.05 2.52 1.00
CA GLU A 38 9.48 3.85 0.59
C GLU A 38 9.87 3.91 -0.89
N GLY A 39 10.47 2.84 -1.43
CA GLY A 39 10.97 2.81 -2.80
C GLY A 39 9.94 2.39 -3.84
N ILE A 40 8.92 1.60 -3.46
CA ILE A 40 7.98 1.01 -4.42
C ILE A 40 6.53 1.40 -4.11
N ILE A 41 6.05 1.12 -2.89
CA ILE A 41 4.62 1.27 -2.56
C ILE A 41 4.22 2.74 -2.58
N LYS A 42 4.86 3.59 -1.76
CA LYS A 42 4.51 5.01 -1.67
C LYS A 42 4.65 5.74 -3.02
N PRO A 43 5.76 5.60 -3.78
CA PRO A 43 5.88 6.24 -5.09
C PRO A 43 4.86 5.71 -6.09
N GLY A 44 4.52 4.42 -6.05
CA GLY A 44 3.52 3.81 -6.92
C GLY A 44 2.13 4.42 -6.73
N PHE A 45 1.67 4.51 -5.49
CA PHE A 45 0.39 5.15 -5.17
C PHE A 45 0.41 6.66 -5.43
N ALA A 46 1.53 7.35 -5.16
CA ALA A 46 1.65 8.77 -5.46
C ALA A 46 1.53 9.09 -6.95
N ARG A 47 2.06 8.23 -7.84
CA ARG A 47 1.88 8.39 -9.29
C ARG A 47 0.41 8.27 -9.70
N ILE A 48 -0.29 7.26 -9.20
CA ILE A 48 -1.70 7.03 -9.51
C ILE A 48 -2.58 8.16 -8.96
N ALA A 49 -2.28 8.67 -7.78
CA ALA A 49 -3.04 9.77 -7.18
C ALA A 49 -2.84 11.14 -7.86
N ALA A 50 -1.81 11.25 -8.71
CA ALA A 50 -1.51 12.46 -9.48
C ALA A 50 -2.11 12.44 -10.90
N GLU A 51 -2.72 11.33 -11.31
CA GLU A 51 -3.50 11.18 -12.55
C GLU A 51 -4.97 11.59 -12.33
#